data_AF-A0A836RN52-F1
#
_entry.id   AF-A0A836RN52-F1
#
_cell.length_a   1.000
_cell.length_b   1.000
_cell.length_c   1.000
_cell.angle_alpha   90.00
_cell.angle_beta   90.00
_cell.angle_gamma   90.00
#
_symmetry.space_group_name_H-M   'P 1'
#
loop_
_entity.id
_entity.type
_entity.pdbx_description
1 polymer ?
#
loop_
_entity_poly.entity_id
_entity_poly.type
_entity_poly.pdbx_seq_one_letter_code
_entity_poly.pdbx_strand_id
1 'polypeptide(L)' 'MHDGSLETLEEVIDYYDRGGHKNPYLDERITPLNLTDQEKKDLVEFLKALSGEGWQHLKAPKKFPK' A
#
# COMPACT_ATOMS: atom_id res chain seq x y z
N MET A 1 -10.49 -3.22 3.81
CA MET A 1 -11.07 -4.44 4.42
C MET A 1 -12.21 -4.94 3.55
N HIS A 2 -12.57 -6.23 3.59
CA HIS A 2 -13.62 -6.77 2.72
C HIS A 2 -15.01 -6.14 2.96
N ASP A 3 -15.20 -5.51 4.11
CA ASP A 3 -16.41 -4.84 4.57
C ASP A 3 -16.38 -3.31 4.39
N GLY A 4 -15.30 -2.75 3.84
CA GLY A 4 -15.16 -1.29 3.67
C GLY A 4 -14.95 -0.51 4.97
N SER A 5 -14.57 -1.15 6.07
CA SER A 5 -14.40 -0.51 7.38
C SER A 5 -13.22 0.48 7.49
N LEU A 6 -12.33 0.53 6.50
CA LEU A 6 -11.19 1.44 6.44
C LEU A 6 -11.31 2.26 5.15
N GLU A 7 -11.23 3.59 5.29
CA GLU A 7 -11.50 4.57 4.24
C GLU A 7 -10.26 4.82 3.38
N THR A 8 -9.07 4.75 3.97
CA THR A 8 -7.81 5.15 3.31
C THR A 8 -6.79 4.01 3.21
N LEU A 9 -5.82 4.14 2.30
CA LEU A 9 -4.72 3.16 2.19
C LEU A 9 -3.83 3.21 3.45
N GLU A 10 -3.64 4.40 3.99
CA GLU A 10 -2.91 4.68 5.22
C GLU A 10 -3.52 3.90 6.40
N GLU A 11 -4.84 3.92 6.56
CA GLU A 11 -5.54 3.15 7.59
C GLU A 11 -5.35 1.63 7.43
N VAL A 12 -5.33 1.14 6.19
CA VAL A 12 -5.06 -0.29 5.92
C VAL A 12 -3.62 -0.64 6.30
N ILE A 13 -2.66 0.20 5.97
CA ILE A 13 -1.25 -0.02 6.32
C ILE A 13 -1.07 0.01 7.84
N ASP A 14 -1.64 1.00 8.52
CA ASP A 14 -1.60 1.09 9.98
C ASP A 14 -2.27 -0.10 10.67
N TYR A 15 -3.35 -0.64 10.08
CA TYR A 15 -4.01 -1.85 10.56
C TYR A 15 -3.05 -3.04 10.58
N TYR A 16 -2.28 -3.26 9.52
CA TYR A 16 -1.32 -4.37 9.46
C TYR A 16 -0.05 -4.10 10.26
N ASP A 17 0.43 -2.85 10.28
CA ASP A 17 1.63 -2.46 11.03
C ASP A 17 1.50 -2.72 12.53
N ARG A 18 0.31 -2.54 13.11
CA ARG A 18 0.02 -2.87 14.52
C ARG A 18 -0.28 -4.37 14.78
N GLY A 19 -0.19 -5.23 13.76
CA GLY A 19 -0.51 -6.65 13.85
C GLY A 19 -2.01 -6.97 13.80
N GLY A 20 -2.81 -6.14 13.14
CA GLY A 20 -4.25 -6.34 12.96
C GLY A 20 -5.07 -6.17 14.24
N HIS A 21 -6.29 -6.71 14.24
CA HIS A 21 -7.16 -6.75 15.41
C HIS A 21 -7.07 -8.11 16.11
N LYS A 22 -6.66 -8.12 17.38
CA LYS A 22 -6.56 -9.34 18.18
C LYS A 22 -7.92 -10.02 18.28
N ASN A 23 -7.97 -11.28 17.87
CA ASN A 23 -9.15 -12.12 17.97
C ASN A 23 -8.72 -13.61 17.99
N PRO A 24 -9.58 -14.54 18.43
CA PRO A 24 -9.24 -15.96 18.55
C PRO A 24 -8.87 -16.67 17.23
N TYR A 25 -9.18 -16.06 16.09
CA TYR A 25 -8.96 -16.61 14.76
C TYR A 25 -7.86 -15.88 13.98
N LEU A 26 -7.10 -14.98 14.65
CA LEU A 26 -5.99 -14.28 14.04
C LEU A 26 -4.85 -15.27 13.77
N ASP A 27 -4.37 -15.32 12.54
CA ASP A 27 -3.22 -16.14 12.16
C ASP A 27 -1.96 -15.68 12.91
N GLU A 28 -1.19 -16.63 13.45
CA GLU A 28 -0.01 -16.37 14.27
C GLU A 28 1.09 -15.57 13.55
N ARG A 29 1.08 -15.57 12.21
CA ARG A 29 2.05 -14.81 11.41
C ARG A 29 1.72 -13.33 11.34
N ILE A 30 0.49 -12.92 11.69
CA ILE A 30 0.11 -11.51 11.74
C ILE A 30 0.65 -10.92 13.04
N THR A 31 1.76 -10.19 12.92
CA THR A 31 2.49 -9.59 14.04
C THR A 31 2.80 -8.13 13.74
N PRO A 32 3.07 -7.28 14.76
CA PRO A 32 3.45 -5.90 14.53
C PRO A 32 4.72 -5.80 13.67
N LEU A 33 4.68 -4.94 12.65
CA LEU A 33 5.76 -4.75 11.69
C LEU A 33 6.74 -3.65 12.13
N ASN A 34 6.26 -2.68 12.93
CA ASN A 34 7.02 -1.53 13.43
C ASN A 34 7.64 -0.70 12.30
N LEU A 35 6.87 -0.46 11.24
CA LEU A 35 7.26 0.38 10.13
C LEU A 35 7.48 1.82 10.59
N THR A 36 8.53 2.43 10.07
CA THR A 36 8.74 3.87 10.22
C THR A 36 7.73 4.66 9.39
N ASP A 37 7.51 5.93 9.75
CA ASP A 37 6.63 6.82 8.99
C ASP A 37 7.03 6.94 7.52
N GLN A 38 8.33 6.83 7.22
CA GLN A 38 8.83 6.88 5.86
C GLN A 38 8.47 5.61 5.10
N GLU A 39 8.67 4.42 5.69
CA GLU A 39 8.32 3.15 5.06
C GLU A 39 6.81 3.03 4.77
N LYS A 40 5.97 3.56 5.67
CA LYS A 40 4.53 3.64 5.44
C LYS A 40 4.19 4.49 4.22
N LYS A 41 4.79 5.69 4.12
CA LYS A 41 4.60 6.58 2.97
C LYS A 41 5.08 5.94 1.67
N ASP A 42 6.24 5.30 1.69
CA ASP A 42 6.79 4.63 0.52
C ASP A 42 5.89 3.48 0.07
N LEU A 43 5.29 2.74 1.01
CA LEU A 43 4.33 1.68 0.71
C LEU A 43 3.03 2.24 0.09
N VAL A 44 2.51 3.37 0.60
CA VAL A 44 1.36 4.05 -0.02
C VAL A 44 1.66 4.42 -1.46
N GLU A 45 2.81 5.04 -1.73
CA GLU A 45 3.20 5.45 -3.08
C GLU A 45 3.42 4.25 -4.00
N PHE A 46 4.02 3.17 -3.50
CA PHE A 46 4.13 1.91 -4.23
C PHE A 46 2.75 1.37 -4.64
N LEU A 47 1.78 1.31 -3.71
CA LEU A 47 0.44 0.83 -4.01
C LEU A 47 -0.31 1.73 -5.00
N LYS A 48 -0.16 3.05 -4.91
CA LYS A 48 -0.70 4.00 -5.89
C LYS A 48 -0.15 3.76 -7.29
N ALA A 49 1.13 3.39 -7.41
CA ALA A 49 1.74 3.06 -8.70
C ALA A 49 1.12 1.81 -9.36
N LEU A 50 0.45 0.94 -8.59
CA LEU A 50 -0.25 -0.24 -9.08
C LEU A 50 -1.68 0.05 -9.55
N SER A 51 -2.14 1.31 -9.58
CA SER A 51 -3.48 1.69 -10.05
C SER A 51 -3.71 1.43 -11.54
N GLY A 52 -2.63 1.15 -12.30
CA GLY A 52 -2.72 0.89 -13.74
C GLY A 52 -2.94 2.14 -14.58
N GLU A 53 -2.82 3.34 -14.00
CA GLU A 53 -2.99 4.62 -14.71
C GLU A 53 -1.66 5.22 -15.20
N GLY A 54 -0.51 4.70 -14.74
CA GLY A 54 0.81 5.26 -15.06
C GLY A 54 1.13 5.33 -16.56
N TRP A 55 0.54 4.46 -17.39
CA TRP A 55 0.74 4.47 -18.84
C TRP A 55 -0.03 5.60 -19.55
N GLN A 56 -1.10 6.12 -18.96
CA GLN A 56 -1.99 7.10 -19.60
C GLN A 56 -1.30 8.45 -19.82
N HIS A 57 -0.26 8.75 -19.05
CA HIS A 57 0.53 9.98 -19.15
C HIS A 57 1.75 9.85 -20.06
N LEU A 58 2.01 8.65 -20.61
CA LEU A 58 3.12 8.42 -21.53
C LEU A 58 2.84 9.09 -22.87
N LYS A 59 3.70 10.03 -23.25
CA LYS A 59 3.72 10.62 -24.60
C LYS A 59 4.81 9.95 -25.41
N ALA A 60 4.53 9.74 -26.69
CA ALA A 60 5.53 9.24 -27.62
C ALA A 60 6.81 10.10 -27.57
N PRO A 61 8.00 9.50 -27.51
CA PRO A 61 9.25 10.24 -27.47
C PRO A 61 9.44 11.03 -28.76
N LYS A 62 9.94 12.28 -28.66
CA LYS A 62 10.19 13.14 -29.84
C LYS A 62 11.31 12.61 -30.73
N LYS A 63 12.26 11.85 -30.16
CA LYS A 63 13.39 11.20 -30.84
C LYS A 63 13.76 9.94 -30.07
N PHE A 64 14.18 8.90 -30.78
CA PHE A 64 14.76 7.70 -30.17
C PHE A 64 16.27 7.90 -29.91
N PRO A 65 16.85 7.22 -28.89
CA PRO A 65 18.31 7.15 -28.73
C PRO A 65 18.98 6.64 -30.01
N LYS A 66 20.14 7.20 -30.36
CA LYS A 66 20.97 6.72 -31.48
C LYS A 66 21.84 5.54 -31.06
#